data_AF-A0A443RU92-F1
#
_entry.id   AF-A0A443RU92-F1
#
_cell.length_a   1.000
_cell.length_b   1.000
_cell.length_c   1.000
_cell.angle_alpha   90.00
_cell.angle_beta   90.00
_cell.angle_gamma   90.00
#
_symmetry.space_group_name_H-M   'P 1'
#
loop_
_entity.id
_entity.type
_entity.pdbx_description
1 polymer ?
#
loop_
_entity_poly.entity_id
_entity_poly.type
_entity_poly.pdbx_seq_one_letter_code
_entity_poly.pdbx_strand_id
1 'polypeptide(L)'
;TGVNEHPDLLGRVTFGRNFVPGEANDDLNGHGTAVASGAAGTTAGVAKKAQIIAVKVLNAAGGGTIGNIVAGLMFCALEVT
;
A
#
# COMPACT_ATOMS: atom_id res chain seq x y z
N THR A 1 4.09 2.40 -2.98
CA THR A 1 4.11 1.99 -4.40
C THR A 1 3.03 0.97 -4.75
N GLY A 2 2.16 0.60 -3.80
CA GLY A 2 1.18 -0.49 -3.92
C GLY A 2 1.43 -1.52 -2.81
N VAL A 3 0.63 -2.58 -2.74
CA VAL A 3 0.92 -3.81 -1.98
C VAL A 3 0.41 -4.98 -2.82
N ASN A 4 1.27 -5.96 -3.11
CA ASN A 4 0.86 -7.18 -3.82
C ASN A 4 0.40 -8.26 -2.85
N GLU A 5 -0.31 -9.25 -3.39
CA GLU A 5 -0.52 -10.50 -2.68
C GLU A 5 0.83 -11.15 -2.33
N HIS A 6 1.01 -11.48 -1.05
CA HIS A 6 2.23 -12.08 -0.54
C HIS A 6 1.86 -13.06 0.58
N PRO A 7 2.48 -14.25 0.67
CA PRO A 7 2.15 -15.24 1.71
C PRO A 7 2.19 -14.66 3.14
N ASP A 8 3.11 -13.73 3.39
CA ASP A 8 3.27 -13.09 4.71
C ASP A 8 2.13 -12.10 5.06
N LEU A 9 1.32 -11.71 4.07
CA LEU A 9 0.22 -10.76 4.16
C LEU A 9 -1.15 -11.39 3.81
N LEU A 10 -1.18 -12.71 3.57
CA LEU A 10 -2.31 -13.42 2.97
C LEU A 10 -3.61 -13.18 3.77
N GLY A 11 -4.68 -12.84 3.05
CA GLY A 11 -6.02 -12.63 3.61
C GLY A 11 -6.18 -11.36 4.45
N ARG A 12 -5.20 -10.45 4.45
CA ARG A 12 -5.22 -9.22 5.28
C ARG A 12 -4.97 -7.94 4.49
N VAL A 13 -4.80 -8.03 3.18
CA VAL A 13 -4.62 -6.87 2.31
C VAL A 13 -5.91 -6.62 1.55
N THR A 14 -6.45 -5.42 1.68
CA THR A 14 -7.53 -4.91 0.85
C THR A 14 -7.03 -3.74 0.03
N PHE A 15 -7.43 -3.66 -1.24
CA PHE A 15 -7.10 -2.51 -2.06
C PHE A 15 -7.96 -1.29 -1.67
N GLY A 16 -7.31 -0.15 -1.44
CA GLY A 16 -7.99 1.12 -1.17
C GLY A 16 -8.16 1.94 -2.45
N ARG A 17 -7.08 2.61 -2.88
CA ARG A 17 -7.11 3.47 -4.08
C ARG A 17 -5.71 3.61 -4.70
N ASN A 18 -5.69 3.81 -6.01
CA ASN A 18 -4.52 4.14 -6.79
C ASN A 18 -4.63 5.57 -7.33
N PHE A 19 -3.68 6.42 -6.96
CA PHE A 19 -3.57 7.81 -7.38
C PHE A 19 -2.51 8.01 -8.48
N VAL A 20 -1.88 6.93 -8.97
CA VAL A 20 -0.90 6.97 -10.05
C VAL A 20 -1.62 6.68 -11.37
N PRO A 21 -1.88 7.71 -12.21
CA PRO A 21 -2.62 7.52 -13.45
C PRO A 21 -1.81 6.67 -14.44
N GLY A 22 -2.50 5.76 -15.12
CA GLY A 22 -1.89 4.90 -16.14
C GLY A 22 -1.09 3.70 -15.60
N GLU A 23 -1.06 3.49 -14.28
CA GLU A 23 -0.47 2.29 -13.69
C GLU A 23 -1.54 1.37 -13.10
N ALA A 24 -1.22 0.07 -13.09
CA ALA A 24 -1.98 -0.93 -12.36
C ALA A 24 -1.98 -0.65 -10.85
N ASN A 25 -2.97 -1.22 -10.16
CA ASN A 25 -3.14 -1.09 -8.71
C ASN A 25 -2.03 -1.78 -7.90
N ASP A 26 -1.37 -2.74 -8.54
CA ASP A 26 -0.28 -3.53 -8.02
C ASP A 26 0.93 -2.70 -7.57
N ASP A 27 1.70 -3.28 -6.66
CA ASP A 27 3.04 -2.83 -6.35
C ASP A 27 4.01 -3.24 -7.45
N LEU A 28 4.21 -2.33 -8.41
CA LEU A 28 5.14 -2.51 -9.52
C LEU A 28 6.61 -2.22 -9.14
N ASN A 29 6.86 -1.76 -7.91
CA ASN A 29 8.20 -1.42 -7.42
C ASN A 29 8.69 -2.42 -6.36
N GLY A 30 7.81 -2.87 -5.47
CA GLY A 30 8.10 -3.79 -4.37
C GLY A 30 8.34 -3.12 -3.01
N HIS A 31 8.69 -1.83 -2.98
CA HIS A 31 8.93 -1.10 -1.72
C HIS A 31 7.71 -1.11 -0.79
N GLY A 32 6.51 -0.90 -1.33
CA GLY A 32 5.27 -0.85 -0.53
C GLY A 32 4.94 -2.19 0.11
N THR A 33 5.12 -3.29 -0.61
CA THR A 33 4.94 -4.66 -0.10
C THR A 33 5.96 -4.97 0.98
N ALA A 34 7.23 -4.58 0.81
CA ALA A 34 8.26 -4.74 1.84
C ALA A 34 7.94 -3.97 3.12
N VAL A 35 7.49 -2.71 2.99
CA VAL A 35 7.04 -1.89 4.13
C VAL A 35 5.82 -2.51 4.82
N ALA A 36 4.84 -2.98 4.06
CA ALA A 36 3.65 -3.65 4.60
C ALA A 36 4.01 -4.91 5.39
N SER A 37 4.93 -5.73 4.88
CA SER A 37 5.46 -6.92 5.58
C SER A 37 6.21 -6.54 6.86
N GLY A 38 6.99 -5.46 6.88
CA GLY A 38 7.63 -4.96 8.11
C GLY A 38 6.62 -4.47 9.15
N ALA A 39 5.54 -3.81 8.72
CA ALA A 39 4.52 -3.31 9.63
C ALA A 39 3.63 -4.43 10.21
N ALA A 40 3.18 -5.36 9.37
CA ALA A 40 2.13 -6.31 9.74
C ALA A 40 2.32 -7.73 9.18
N GLY A 41 3.47 -8.07 8.61
CA GLY A 41 3.80 -9.42 8.17
C GLY A 41 3.73 -10.47 9.29
N THR A 42 3.27 -11.68 8.97
CA THR A 42 3.14 -12.77 9.95
C THR A 42 4.49 -13.26 10.51
N THR A 43 5.54 -13.16 9.70
CA THR A 43 6.89 -13.66 10.02
C THR A 43 7.60 -12.68 10.95
N ALA A 44 7.82 -11.46 10.49
CA ALA A 44 8.65 -10.46 11.19
C ALA A 44 7.93 -9.11 11.44
N GLY A 45 6.65 -8.99 11.10
CA GLY A 45 5.90 -7.76 11.27
C GLY A 45 5.66 -7.40 12.73
N VAL A 46 5.58 -6.10 13.01
CA VAL A 46 5.30 -5.57 14.36
C VAL A 46 3.88 -5.93 14.80
N ALA A 47 2.88 -5.68 13.95
CA ALA A 47 1.46 -5.90 14.24
C ALA A 47 0.89 -7.06 13.40
N LYS A 48 1.29 -8.29 13.72
CA LYS A 48 1.04 -9.50 12.92
C LYS A 48 -0.43 -9.82 12.58
N LYS A 49 -1.39 -9.22 13.29
CA LYS A 49 -2.83 -9.43 13.08
C LYS A 49 -3.54 -8.21 12.45
N ALA A 50 -2.82 -7.13 12.19
CA ALA A 50 -3.41 -5.94 11.60
C ALA A 50 -3.89 -6.22 10.17
N GLN A 51 -4.95 -5.52 9.77
CA GLN A 51 -5.40 -5.42 8.38
C GLN A 51 -4.61 -4.32 7.67
N ILE A 52 -4.39 -4.47 6.38
CA ILE A 52 -3.63 -3.56 5.53
C ILE A 52 -4.54 -3.05 4.42
N ILE A 53 -4.61 -1.72 4.28
CA ILE A 53 -5.30 -1.08 3.16
C ILE A 53 -4.25 -0.50 2.22
N ALA A 54 -4.20 -1.00 0.99
CA ALA A 54 -3.22 -0.59 0.00
C ALA A 54 -3.62 0.75 -0.65
N VAL A 55 -2.86 1.81 -0.36
CA VAL A 55 -3.02 3.14 -0.98
C VAL A 55 -1.77 3.46 -1.79
N LYS A 56 -1.92 3.48 -3.11
CA LYS A 56 -0.81 3.66 -4.05
C LYS A 56 -0.72 5.13 -4.47
N VAL A 57 0.36 5.78 -4.04
CA VAL A 57 0.69 7.19 -4.40
C VAL A 57 2.04 7.34 -5.10
N LEU A 58 2.80 6.24 -5.21
CA LEU A 58 4.11 6.19 -5.85
C LEU A 58 4.09 5.17 -7.01
N ASN A 59 4.73 5.52 -8.11
CA ASN A 59 4.79 4.78 -9.37
C ASN A 59 5.78 3.59 -9.33
N ALA A 60 5.94 2.86 -10.44
CA ALA A 60 6.84 1.71 -10.56
C ALA A 60 8.31 2.04 -10.29
N ALA A 61 8.73 3.29 -10.52
CA ALA A 61 10.07 3.79 -10.20
C ALA A 61 10.21 4.31 -8.76
N GLY A 62 9.16 4.25 -7.94
CA GLY A 62 9.16 4.76 -6.56
C GLY A 62 8.92 6.27 -6.45
N GLY A 63 8.68 6.97 -7.57
CA GLY A 63 8.41 8.40 -7.60
C GLY A 63 6.92 8.74 -7.51
N GLY A 64 6.60 9.92 -7.01
CA GLY A 64 5.22 10.42 -6.96
C GLY A 64 5.18 11.93 -6.83
N THR A 65 4.04 12.53 -7.14
CA THR A 65 3.84 13.97 -6.96
C THR A 65 3.36 14.25 -5.53
N ILE A 66 3.62 15.47 -5.04
CA ILE A 66 3.04 15.91 -3.76
C ILE A 66 1.51 15.84 -3.80
N GLY A 67 0.90 16.15 -4.95
CA GLY A 67 -0.55 16.04 -5.14
C GLY A 67 -1.07 14.63 -4.88
N ASN A 68 -0.41 13.60 -5.41
CA ASN A 68 -0.80 12.21 -5.19
C ASN A 68 -0.68 11.82 -3.71
N ILE A 69 0.39 12.26 -3.04
CA ILE A 69 0.63 11.98 -1.62
C ILE A 69 -0.47 12.62 -0.77
N VAL A 70 -0.77 13.90 -0.99
CA VAL A 70 -1.83 14.62 -0.27
C VAL A 70 -3.18 13.96 -0.53
N ALA A 71 -3.51 13.60 -1.78
CA ALA A 71 -4.76 12.91 -2.09
C ALA A 71 -4.88 11.56 -1.39
N GLY A 72 -3.79 10.79 -1.32
CA GLY A 72 -3.73 9.53 -0.57
C GLY A 72 -3.93 9.72 0.93
N LEU A 73 -3.32 10.74 1.52
CA LEU A 73 -3.52 11.08 2.94
C LEU A 73 -4.97 11.48 3.23
N MET A 74 -5.58 12.29 2.37
CA MET A 74 -6.99 12.69 2.50
C MET A 74 -7.92 11.49 2.39
N PHE A 75 -7.66 10.56 1.46
CA PHE A 75 -8.39 9.30 1.37
C PHE A 75 -8.31 8.49 2.68
N CYS A 76 -7.11 8.33 3.24
CA CYS A 76 -6.95 7.63 4.53
C CYS A 76 -7.68 8.32 5.68
N ALA A 77 -7.73 9.65 5.71
CA ALA A 77 -8.37 10.38 6.79
C ALA A 77 -9.90 10.44 6.69
N LEU A 78 -10.45 10.37 5.47
CA LEU A 78 -11.86 10.69 5.20
C LEU A 78 -12.68 9.49 4.73
N GLU A 79 -12.05 8.49 4.11
CA GLU A 79 -12.75 7.41 3.41
C GLU A 79 -12.41 6.01 3.93
N VAL A 80 -11.39 5.86 4.77
CA VAL A 80 -11.03 4.59 5.40
C VAL A 80 -11.75 4.46 6.74
N THR A 81 -12.57 3.42 6.89
CA THR A 81 -13.29 3.04 8.13
C THR A 81 -12.64 1.87 8.83
#